data_AF-A0A257CMD1-F1
#
_entry.id   AF-A0A257CMD1-F1
#
_cell.length_a   1.000
_cell.length_b   1.000
_cell.length_c   1.000
_cell.angle_alpha   90.00
_cell.angle_beta   90.00
_cell.angle_gamma   90.00
#
_symmetry.space_group_name_H-M   'P 1'
#
loop_
_entity.id
_entity.type
_entity.pdbx_description
1 polymer ?
#
loop_
_entity_poly.entity_id
_entity_poly.type
_entity_poly.pdbx_seq_one_letter_code
_entity_poly.pdbx_strand_id
1 'polypeptide(L)'
;MNTSTASTSATSTAPSNPVRSAALNSLNLLSPQRFNTPIPVRNAGHKLQGAMEGTATKALIPSVEITVGTDPHVLVRRAVNTVSPGPLRNFLGSVMAARDVNRVLTLLPDDGFKFQRLPIDRLRSAAVSASLQSLQGPRARDTLYAAVVIAGIESLLGETVEPPYNSTDVIRSVVRDAMRTLDAKDSAQAHALRNCLGWGNDDEHFHSRSQSLQNQVLSAVQNLRNYQILSRHGRAM
;
A
#
# COMPACT_ATOMS: atom_id res chain seq x y z
N MET A 1 -52.35 44.87 5.97
CA MET A 1 -51.55 45.60 6.98
C MET A 1 -50.11 45.10 6.90
N ASN A 2 -49.16 46.03 7.08
CA ASN A 2 -47.68 45.93 7.02
C ASN A 2 -47.08 46.16 5.62
N THR A 3 -46.72 47.39 5.20
CA THR A 3 -45.54 48.24 5.55
C THR A 3 -44.20 47.56 5.27
N SER A 4 -43.54 47.81 4.12
CA SER A 4 -42.66 48.95 3.78
C SER A 4 -41.22 48.85 4.32
N THR A 5 -40.27 48.85 3.36
CA THR A 5 -38.98 49.57 3.26
C THR A 5 -37.78 49.26 4.19
N ALA A 6 -36.63 48.94 3.57
CA ALA A 6 -35.29 49.58 3.68
C ALA A 6 -34.20 48.59 3.19
N SER A 7 -33.57 48.69 2.01
CA SER A 7 -32.41 49.54 1.62
C SER A 7 -31.36 49.83 2.70
N THR A 8 -30.20 49.14 2.65
CA THR A 8 -28.90 49.76 2.95
C THR A 8 -27.76 49.03 2.23
N SER A 9 -27.12 49.73 1.31
CA SER A 9 -25.83 49.45 0.70
C SER A 9 -24.69 49.85 1.64
N ALA A 10 -23.62 49.05 1.72
CA ALA A 10 -22.33 49.51 2.24
C ALA A 10 -21.16 48.84 1.49
N THR A 11 -20.49 49.68 0.72
CA THR A 11 -19.21 49.47 0.04
C THR A 11 -18.08 49.41 1.07
N SER A 12 -17.18 48.41 0.95
CA SER A 12 -15.94 48.36 1.71
C SER A 12 -14.79 48.00 0.77
N THR A 13 -14.16 49.03 0.24
CA THR A 13 -12.87 49.02 -0.48
C THR A 13 -11.76 49.39 0.49
N ALA A 14 -10.75 48.54 0.65
CA ALA A 14 -9.41 48.86 1.18
C ALA A 14 -8.43 47.68 0.89
N PRO A 15 -7.10 47.85 1.02
CA PRO A 15 -6.23 48.36 -0.03
C PRO A 15 -5.12 47.38 -0.45
N SER A 16 -4.50 47.74 -1.56
CA SER A 16 -3.27 47.19 -2.12
C SER A 16 -2.06 47.31 -1.18
N ASN A 17 -1.24 46.26 -1.14
CA ASN A 17 0.14 46.33 -0.66
C ASN A 17 1.04 45.44 -1.54
N PRO A 18 1.90 46.03 -2.39
CA PRO A 18 2.95 45.30 -3.08
C PRO A 18 4.33 45.54 -2.42
N VAL A 19 5.24 44.60 -2.67
CA VAL A 19 6.71 44.70 -2.56
C VAL A 19 7.35 44.43 -1.18
N ARG A 20 8.45 43.66 -1.23
CA ARG A 20 9.39 43.17 -0.17
C ARG A 20 8.98 41.78 0.35
N SER A 21 9.69 40.68 0.07
CA SER A 21 11.14 40.52 0.20
C SER A 21 11.68 39.44 -0.74
N ALA A 22 12.60 39.85 -1.63
CA ALA A 22 13.64 38.98 -2.14
C ALA A 22 14.78 38.97 -1.11
N ALA A 23 15.19 37.79 -0.63
CA ALA A 23 16.55 37.46 -0.22
C ALA A 23 16.61 36.06 0.43
N LEU A 24 17.45 35.22 -0.16
CA LEU A 24 18.35 34.29 0.54
C LEU A 24 17.71 33.13 1.31
N ASN A 25 17.64 31.96 0.67
CA ASN A 25 18.28 30.75 1.20
C ASN A 25 18.44 29.69 0.11
N SER A 26 19.48 29.92 -0.71
CA SER A 26 20.17 28.88 -1.47
C SER A 26 20.89 27.94 -0.50
N LEU A 27 20.16 26.98 0.08
CA LEU A 27 20.76 25.83 0.74
C LEU A 27 20.98 24.72 -0.29
N ASN A 28 22.16 24.83 -0.87
CA ASN A 28 22.87 23.83 -1.64
C ASN A 28 23.10 22.60 -0.72
N LEU A 29 22.20 21.63 -0.75
CA LEU A 29 22.42 20.32 -0.10
C LEU A 29 22.61 19.27 -1.18
N LEU A 30 23.89 19.11 -1.51
CA LEU A 30 24.59 17.84 -1.71
C LEU A 30 23.77 16.73 -2.37
N SER A 31 24.03 16.56 -3.65
CA SER A 31 23.69 15.40 -4.45
C SER A 31 23.91 14.09 -3.67
N PRO A 32 22.92 13.20 -3.55
CA PRO A 32 23.16 11.89 -2.99
C PRO A 32 24.12 11.14 -3.92
N GLN A 33 25.30 10.82 -3.38
CA GLN A 33 26.29 9.97 -4.03
C GLN A 33 25.61 8.67 -4.47
N ARG A 34 25.57 8.46 -5.79
CA ARG A 34 25.20 7.18 -6.37
C ARG A 34 26.32 6.20 -6.06
N PHE A 35 26.08 5.30 -5.11
CA PHE A 35 26.85 4.06 -5.02
C PHE A 35 26.52 3.23 -6.25
N ASN A 36 27.34 3.37 -7.30
CA ASN A 36 27.42 2.42 -8.40
C ASN A 36 28.00 1.12 -7.82
N THR A 37 27.15 0.12 -7.61
CA THR A 37 27.64 -1.26 -7.45
C THR A 37 28.11 -1.77 -8.82
N PRO A 38 29.28 -2.42 -8.90
CA PRO A 38 29.81 -2.93 -10.15
C PRO A 38 28.94 -4.08 -10.67
N ILE A 39 28.47 -3.95 -11.91
CA ILE A 39 27.82 -5.02 -12.66
C ILE A 39 28.91 -6.04 -13.04
N PRO A 40 28.81 -7.32 -12.64
CA PRO A 40 29.71 -8.34 -13.15
C PRO A 40 29.42 -8.56 -14.64
N VAL A 41 30.32 -8.07 -15.50
CA VAL A 41 30.39 -8.42 -16.92
C VAL A 41 30.82 -9.88 -17.01
N ARG A 42 29.86 -10.80 -17.14
CA ARG A 42 30.17 -12.20 -17.46
C ARG A 42 30.33 -12.33 -18.97
N ASN A 43 31.59 -12.26 -19.39
CA ASN A 43 32.01 -12.46 -20.77
C ASN A 43 31.74 -13.90 -21.25
N ALA A 44 31.61 -13.97 -22.57
CA ALA A 44 31.27 -15.11 -23.41
C ALA A 44 32.07 -16.39 -23.19
N GLY A 45 31.44 -17.51 -23.55
CA GLY A 45 32.17 -18.62 -24.16
C GLY A 45 31.67 -20.01 -23.78
N HIS A 46 30.55 -20.45 -24.34
CA HIS A 46 30.37 -21.87 -24.65
C HIS A 46 29.45 -22.03 -25.86
N LYS A 47 30.05 -22.27 -27.03
CA LYS A 47 29.41 -23.01 -28.12
C LYS A 47 29.12 -24.40 -27.61
N LEU A 48 27.86 -24.81 -27.56
CA LEU A 48 27.45 -26.19 -27.83
C LEU A 48 26.08 -26.18 -28.49
N GLN A 49 26.08 -26.83 -29.63
CA GLN A 49 25.00 -27.09 -30.57
C GLN A 49 24.12 -28.20 -29.96
N GLY A 50 22.80 -28.03 -29.97
CA GLY A 50 21.89 -29.10 -29.53
C GLY A 50 20.47 -28.61 -29.32
N ALA A 51 19.58 -28.99 -30.23
CA ALA A 51 18.16 -28.71 -30.21
C ALA A 51 17.45 -29.34 -29.00
N MET A 52 16.53 -28.60 -28.38
CA MET A 52 15.12 -28.96 -28.14
C MET A 52 14.47 -27.86 -27.30
N GLU A 53 13.31 -27.39 -27.77
CA GLU A 53 12.42 -26.47 -27.07
C GLU A 53 12.06 -26.99 -25.68
N GLY A 54 12.62 -26.34 -24.66
CA GLY A 54 12.12 -26.37 -23.30
C GLY A 54 11.86 -24.93 -22.90
N THR A 55 10.59 -24.58 -22.74
CA THR A 55 10.14 -23.30 -22.18
C THR A 55 10.67 -23.15 -20.76
N ALA A 56 11.87 -22.60 -20.65
CA ALA A 56 12.48 -22.24 -19.38
C ALA A 56 11.66 -21.11 -18.75
N THR A 57 10.73 -21.48 -17.87
CA THR A 57 10.14 -20.60 -16.88
C THR A 57 11.29 -20.09 -16.01
N LYS A 58 11.85 -18.95 -16.40
CA LYS A 58 12.84 -18.21 -15.63
C LYS A 58 12.16 -17.89 -14.30
N ALA A 59 12.44 -18.73 -13.29
CA ALA A 59 11.92 -18.55 -11.95
C ALA A 59 12.23 -17.12 -11.52
N LEU A 60 11.19 -16.32 -11.35
CA LEU A 60 11.29 -14.95 -10.89
C LEU A 60 11.79 -15.05 -9.45
N ILE A 61 13.11 -15.03 -9.25
CA ILE A 61 13.70 -15.00 -7.93
C ILE A 61 13.17 -13.72 -7.27
N PRO A 62 12.43 -13.80 -6.15
CA PRO A 62 11.97 -12.61 -5.46
C PRO A 62 13.20 -11.85 -5.00
N SER A 63 13.53 -10.75 -5.68
CA SER A 63 14.61 -9.86 -5.27
C SER A 63 14.16 -9.16 -3.99
N VAL A 64 14.73 -9.57 -2.88
CA VAL A 64 14.41 -9.01 -1.58
C VAL A 64 15.26 -7.76 -1.37
N GLU A 65 14.71 -6.58 -1.68
CA GLU A 65 15.37 -5.28 -1.47
C GLU A 65 15.48 -5.01 0.05
N ILE A 66 16.65 -5.22 0.64
CA ILE A 66 16.91 -4.86 2.04
C ILE A 66 17.33 -3.38 2.07
N THR A 67 16.34 -2.51 2.22
CA THR A 67 16.59 -1.07 2.35
C THR A 67 16.78 -0.68 3.82
N VAL A 68 18.03 -0.48 4.24
CA VAL A 68 18.38 0.04 5.58
C VAL A 68 18.37 1.57 5.54
N GLY A 69 17.61 2.22 6.42
CA GLY A 69 17.59 3.68 6.56
C GLY A 69 16.66 4.45 5.60
N THR A 70 15.76 3.76 4.89
CA THR A 70 14.75 4.43 4.06
C THR A 70 13.62 5.00 4.91
N ASP A 71 13.28 6.27 4.68
CA ASP A 71 12.13 6.94 5.29
C ASP A 71 10.84 6.10 5.07
N PRO A 72 10.09 5.75 6.13
CA PRO A 72 8.85 4.98 6.02
C PRO A 72 7.82 5.62 5.10
N HIS A 73 7.78 6.95 4.98
CA HIS A 73 6.86 7.63 4.05
C HIS A 73 7.25 7.41 2.58
N VAL A 74 8.52 7.18 2.28
CA VAL A 74 8.95 6.76 0.94
C VAL A 74 8.45 5.35 0.65
N LEU A 75 8.49 4.44 1.64
CA LEU A 75 7.99 3.08 1.47
C LEU A 75 6.47 3.04 1.29
N VAL A 76 5.72 3.86 2.03
CA VAL A 76 4.28 4.04 1.83
C VAL A 76 3.99 4.52 0.40
N ARG A 77 4.70 5.56 -0.07
CA ARG A 77 4.55 6.06 -1.44
C ARG A 77 4.88 4.99 -2.49
N ARG A 78 5.96 4.21 -2.29
CA ARG A 78 6.32 3.09 -3.16
C ARG A 78 5.20 2.04 -3.18
N ALA A 79 4.65 1.68 -2.03
CA ALA A 79 3.57 0.70 -1.94
C ALA A 79 2.29 1.15 -2.67
N VAL A 80 1.95 2.45 -2.58
CA VAL A 80 0.83 3.03 -3.35
C VAL A 80 1.13 3.05 -4.85
N ASN A 81 2.37 3.39 -5.23
CA ASN A 81 2.79 3.50 -6.63
C ASN A 81 2.96 2.15 -7.34
N THR A 82 2.94 1.03 -6.60
CA THR A 82 2.88 -0.32 -7.20
C THR A 82 1.58 -0.53 -8.00
N VAL A 83 0.48 0.10 -7.57
CA VAL A 83 -0.83 0.02 -8.25
C VAL A 83 -0.84 0.96 -9.45
N SER A 84 -1.43 0.52 -10.56
CA SER A 84 -1.59 1.36 -11.76
C SER A 84 -2.28 2.69 -11.43
N PRO A 85 -1.92 3.81 -12.11
CA PRO A 85 -2.58 5.09 -11.88
C PRO A 85 -4.09 4.98 -12.15
N GLY A 86 -4.90 5.37 -11.16
CA GLY A 86 -6.36 5.29 -11.27
C GLY A 86 -7.09 5.41 -9.92
N PRO A 87 -8.41 5.16 -9.90
CA PRO A 87 -9.24 5.23 -8.70
C PRO A 87 -8.75 4.32 -7.56
N LEU A 88 -8.30 3.10 -7.85
CA LEU A 88 -7.80 2.17 -6.84
C LEU A 88 -6.50 2.66 -6.17
N ARG A 89 -5.60 3.30 -6.92
CA ARG A 89 -4.39 3.90 -6.34
C ARG A 89 -4.73 5.06 -5.41
N ASN A 90 -5.71 5.88 -5.77
CA ASN A 90 -6.20 6.97 -4.92
C ASN A 90 -6.87 6.44 -3.65
N PHE A 91 -7.65 5.36 -3.78
CA PHE A 91 -8.23 4.63 -2.66
C PHE A 91 -7.12 4.17 -1.69
N LEU A 92 -6.10 3.48 -2.21
CA LEU A 92 -5.02 2.96 -1.37
C LEU A 92 -4.23 4.11 -0.73
N GLY A 93 -3.95 5.18 -1.47
CA GLY A 93 -3.32 6.39 -0.94
C GLY A 93 -4.11 7.03 0.20
N SER A 94 -5.44 7.10 0.09
CA SER A 94 -6.31 7.62 1.15
C SER A 94 -6.27 6.74 2.41
N VAL A 95 -6.38 5.42 2.25
CA VAL A 95 -6.33 4.48 3.39
C VAL A 95 -4.97 4.53 4.08
N MET A 96 -3.87 4.55 3.32
CA MET A 96 -2.53 4.60 3.88
C MET A 96 -2.18 5.95 4.52
N ALA A 97 -2.88 7.02 4.15
CA ALA A 97 -2.76 8.34 4.78
C ALA A 97 -3.55 8.46 6.09
N ALA A 98 -4.47 7.52 6.39
CA ALA A 98 -5.21 7.54 7.64
C ALA A 98 -4.25 7.44 8.83
N ARG A 99 -4.48 8.26 9.86
CA ARG A 99 -3.55 8.44 10.99
C ARG A 99 -3.15 7.11 11.64
N ASP A 100 -4.13 6.27 11.97
CA ASP A 100 -3.91 5.01 12.69
C ASP A 100 -3.21 3.97 11.82
N VAL A 101 -3.57 3.92 10.53
CA VAL A 101 -2.91 3.07 9.53
C VAL A 101 -1.46 3.48 9.34
N ASN A 102 -1.21 4.77 9.11
CA ASN A 102 0.13 5.30 8.94
C ASN A 102 0.99 4.98 10.18
N ARG A 103 0.44 5.20 11.38
CA ARG A 103 1.12 4.87 12.64
C ARG A 103 1.54 3.39 12.68
N VAL A 104 0.64 2.43 12.47
CA VAL A 104 1.00 0.99 12.53
C VAL A 104 1.95 0.55 11.41
N LEU A 105 1.93 1.23 10.25
CA LEU A 105 2.83 0.94 9.14
C LEU A 105 4.25 1.46 9.39
N THR A 106 4.38 2.57 10.12
CA THR A 106 5.67 3.24 10.39
C THR A 106 6.31 2.88 11.72
N LEU A 107 5.53 2.36 12.68
CA LEU A 107 6.08 1.94 13.96
C LEU A 107 7.00 0.74 13.76
N LEU A 108 8.29 0.94 14.03
CA LEU A 108 9.19 -0.18 14.25
C LEU A 108 8.79 -0.87 15.55
N PRO A 109 8.68 -2.19 15.56
CA PRO A 109 8.70 -2.93 16.82
C PRO A 109 10.00 -2.62 17.57
N ASP A 110 9.92 -2.39 18.88
CA ASP A 110 11.09 -2.26 19.76
C ASP A 110 11.73 -3.64 20.02
N ASP A 111 12.11 -4.35 18.97
CA ASP A 111 12.64 -5.72 19.04
C ASP A 111 14.18 -5.76 19.16
N GLY A 112 14.86 -4.61 19.25
CA GLY A 112 16.31 -4.54 19.52
C GLY A 112 17.25 -5.05 18.41
N PHE A 113 16.72 -5.52 17.28
CA PHE A 113 17.52 -6.00 16.15
C PHE A 113 18.00 -4.86 15.24
N LYS A 114 19.27 -4.91 14.84
CA LYS A 114 19.91 -3.90 13.98
C LYS A 114 19.42 -3.89 12.52
N PHE A 115 18.57 -4.84 12.10
CA PHE A 115 18.10 -4.98 10.71
C PHE A 115 16.62 -5.39 10.58
N GLN A 116 15.74 -4.77 11.36
CA GLN A 116 14.32 -5.08 11.25
C GLN A 116 13.69 -4.39 10.02
N ARG A 117 12.91 -5.15 9.26
CA ARG A 117 12.09 -4.57 8.19
C ARG A 117 10.86 -3.91 8.76
N LEU A 118 10.61 -2.69 8.30
CA LEU A 118 9.38 -1.97 8.58
C LEU A 118 8.14 -2.82 8.19
N PRO A 119 7.04 -2.76 8.97
CA PRO A 119 5.80 -3.45 8.65
C PRO A 119 5.33 -3.20 7.21
N ILE A 120 5.45 -1.95 6.74
CA ILE A 120 5.06 -1.60 5.37
C ILE A 120 5.85 -2.34 4.29
N ASP A 121 7.15 -2.56 4.47
CA ASP A 121 7.95 -3.24 3.44
C ASP A 121 7.62 -4.74 3.39
N ARG A 122 7.39 -5.36 4.56
CA ARG A 122 6.92 -6.75 4.65
C ARG A 122 5.56 -6.92 3.97
N LEU A 123 4.64 -6.00 4.26
CA LEU A 123 3.30 -5.99 3.68
C LEU A 123 3.34 -5.81 2.15
N ARG A 124 4.12 -4.84 1.68
CA ARG A 124 4.35 -4.61 0.24
C ARG A 124 4.91 -5.85 -0.43
N SER A 125 5.95 -6.48 0.15
CA SER A 125 6.56 -7.69 -0.41
C SER A 125 5.57 -8.84 -0.51
N ALA A 126 4.74 -9.06 0.52
CA ALA A 126 3.71 -10.09 0.53
C ALA A 126 2.64 -9.81 -0.55
N ALA A 127 2.17 -8.57 -0.65
CA ALA A 127 1.19 -8.16 -1.63
C ALA A 127 1.72 -8.29 -3.08
N VAL A 128 2.96 -7.88 -3.34
CA VAL A 128 3.62 -8.07 -4.64
C VAL A 128 3.69 -9.55 -4.98
N SER A 129 4.17 -10.39 -4.05
CA SER A 129 4.27 -11.84 -4.27
C SER A 129 2.92 -12.46 -4.61
N ALA A 130 1.87 -12.14 -3.87
CA ALA A 130 0.52 -12.64 -4.13
C ALA A 130 0.00 -12.19 -5.51
N SER A 131 0.19 -10.91 -5.86
CA SER A 131 -0.24 -10.36 -7.15
C SER A 131 0.46 -11.02 -8.34
N LEU A 132 1.76 -11.32 -8.22
CA LEU A 132 2.56 -11.95 -9.28
C LEU A 132 2.25 -13.43 -9.46
N GLN A 133 1.91 -14.13 -8.37
CA GLN A 133 1.47 -15.54 -8.41
C GLN A 133 0.09 -15.70 -9.04
N SER A 134 -0.72 -14.64 -9.09
CA SER A 134 -2.03 -14.67 -9.72
C SER A 134 -1.94 -14.71 -11.25
N LEU A 135 -2.63 -15.67 -11.88
CA LEU A 135 -2.75 -15.76 -13.33
C LEU A 135 -3.75 -14.76 -13.93
N GLN A 136 -4.30 -13.85 -13.12
CA GLN A 136 -5.31 -12.89 -13.57
C GLN A 136 -4.70 -11.70 -14.32
N GLY A 137 -5.56 -10.98 -15.05
CA GLY A 137 -5.14 -9.77 -15.79
C GLY A 137 -4.66 -8.63 -14.87
N PRO A 138 -3.97 -7.61 -15.43
CA PRO A 138 -3.32 -6.55 -14.65
C PRO A 138 -4.24 -5.86 -13.66
N ARG A 139 -5.45 -5.48 -14.07
CA ARG A 139 -6.43 -4.82 -13.21
C ARG A 139 -6.85 -5.66 -12.00
N ALA A 140 -6.95 -6.97 -12.17
CA ALA A 140 -7.31 -7.88 -11.09
C ALA A 140 -6.13 -8.17 -10.16
N ARG A 141 -4.90 -8.19 -10.69
CA ARG A 141 -3.67 -8.24 -9.87
C ARG A 141 -3.54 -7.02 -8.98
N ASP A 142 -3.85 -5.84 -9.50
CA ASP A 142 -3.88 -4.58 -8.74
C ASP A 142 -4.92 -4.65 -7.61
N THR A 143 -6.12 -5.17 -7.89
CA THR A 143 -7.15 -5.37 -6.86
C THR A 143 -6.70 -6.37 -5.80
N LEU A 144 -6.10 -7.49 -6.20
CA LEU A 144 -5.55 -8.48 -5.26
C LEU A 144 -4.43 -7.90 -4.40
N TYR A 145 -3.52 -7.13 -5.02
CA TYR A 145 -2.48 -6.40 -4.30
C TYR A 145 -3.09 -5.49 -3.23
N ALA A 146 -4.06 -4.66 -3.61
CA ALA A 146 -4.75 -3.78 -2.67
C ALA A 146 -5.45 -4.58 -1.56
N ALA A 147 -6.11 -5.69 -1.88
CA ALA A 147 -6.78 -6.54 -0.90
C ALA A 147 -5.81 -7.11 0.15
N VAL A 148 -4.64 -7.62 -0.28
CA VAL A 148 -3.59 -8.11 0.63
C VAL A 148 -3.06 -6.98 1.51
N VAL A 149 -2.87 -5.78 0.96
CA VAL A 149 -2.44 -4.62 1.75
C VAL A 149 -3.47 -4.28 2.83
N ILE A 150 -4.76 -4.19 2.48
CA ILE A 150 -5.82 -3.87 3.43
C ILE A 150 -5.95 -4.95 4.52
N ALA A 151 -6.00 -6.22 4.15
CA ALA A 151 -6.10 -7.33 5.10
C ALA A 151 -4.85 -7.45 6.00
N GLY A 152 -3.67 -7.11 5.48
CA GLY A 152 -2.46 -7.04 6.31
C GLY A 152 -2.46 -5.84 7.26
N ILE A 153 -3.00 -4.68 6.87
CA ILE A 153 -3.20 -3.55 7.78
C ILE A 153 -4.16 -3.92 8.90
N GLU A 154 -5.28 -4.59 8.59
CA GLU A 154 -6.21 -5.12 9.60
C GLU A 154 -5.48 -6.01 10.61
N SER A 155 -4.64 -6.92 10.12
CA SER A 155 -3.83 -7.78 10.98
C SER A 155 -2.90 -7.00 11.91
N LEU A 156 -2.26 -5.93 11.41
CA LEU A 156 -1.37 -5.08 12.22
C LEU A 156 -2.16 -4.27 13.25
N LEU A 157 -3.35 -3.76 12.88
CA LEU A 157 -4.23 -3.06 13.80
C LEU A 157 -4.71 -3.97 14.93
N GLY A 158 -4.96 -5.25 14.64
CA GLY A 158 -5.37 -6.25 15.65
C GLY A 158 -4.37 -6.45 16.79
N GLU A 159 -3.10 -6.07 16.62
CA GLU A 159 -2.11 -6.07 17.71
C GLU A 159 -2.24 -4.86 18.65
N THR A 160 -2.96 -3.82 18.22
CA THR A 160 -3.05 -2.52 18.92
C THR A 160 -4.46 -2.16 19.38
N VAL A 161 -5.49 -2.83 18.85
CA VAL A 161 -6.88 -2.55 19.18
C VAL A 161 -7.25 -3.25 20.49
N GLU A 162 -7.77 -2.47 21.44
CA GLU A 162 -8.25 -2.97 22.73
C GLU A 162 -9.76 -3.30 22.70
N PRO A 163 -10.22 -4.28 23.49
CA PRO A 163 -11.65 -4.55 23.68
C PRO A 163 -12.40 -3.30 24.17
N PRO A 164 -13.66 -3.07 23.75
CA PRO A 164 -14.55 -4.00 23.05
C PRO A 164 -14.46 -3.97 21.52
N TYR A 165 -13.51 -3.23 20.94
CA TYR A 165 -13.43 -3.05 19.49
C TYR A 165 -12.74 -4.23 18.80
N ASN A 166 -13.14 -4.52 17.56
CA ASN A 166 -12.47 -5.48 16.70
C ASN A 166 -11.70 -4.76 15.58
N SER A 167 -10.49 -5.24 15.28
CA SER A 167 -9.68 -4.81 14.13
C SER A 167 -10.46 -4.74 12.81
N THR A 168 -11.37 -5.69 12.57
CA THR A 168 -12.23 -5.71 11.39
C THR A 168 -13.15 -4.50 11.31
N ASP A 169 -13.73 -4.08 12.44
CA ASP A 169 -14.62 -2.92 12.48
C ASP A 169 -13.85 -1.62 12.33
N VAL A 170 -12.65 -1.55 12.94
CA VAL A 170 -11.74 -0.41 12.80
C VAL A 170 -11.31 -0.23 11.35
N ILE A 171 -10.81 -1.28 10.68
CA ILE A 171 -10.38 -1.17 9.29
C ILE A 171 -11.56 -0.85 8.36
N ARG A 172 -12.74 -1.43 8.57
CA ARG A 172 -13.95 -1.10 7.78
C ARG A 172 -14.35 0.36 7.97
N SER A 173 -14.22 0.90 9.18
CA SER A 173 -14.46 2.32 9.45
C SER A 173 -13.48 3.21 8.68
N VAL A 174 -12.17 2.90 8.75
CA VAL A 174 -11.12 3.64 8.04
C VAL A 174 -11.31 3.62 6.52
N VAL A 175 -11.70 2.47 5.98
CA VAL A 175 -11.80 2.25 4.54
C VAL A 175 -13.12 2.78 3.97
N ARG A 176 -14.14 3.05 4.80
CA ARG A 176 -15.52 3.35 4.38
C ARG A 176 -15.61 4.48 3.35
N ASP A 177 -15.04 5.65 3.64
CA ASP A 177 -15.18 6.82 2.76
C ASP A 177 -14.33 6.69 1.50
N ALA A 178 -13.15 6.08 1.61
CA ALA A 178 -12.32 5.74 0.46
C ALA A 178 -13.05 4.75 -0.47
N MET A 179 -13.70 3.73 0.11
CA MET A 179 -14.46 2.72 -0.63
C MET A 179 -15.68 3.33 -1.33
N ARG A 180 -16.41 4.25 -0.68
CA ARG A 180 -17.50 5.02 -1.32
C ARG A 180 -16.99 5.82 -2.52
N THR A 181 -15.84 6.47 -2.37
CA THR A 181 -15.20 7.22 -3.46
C THR A 181 -14.74 6.31 -4.60
N LEU A 182 -14.23 5.12 -4.27
CA LEU A 182 -13.86 4.12 -5.27
C LEU A 182 -15.09 3.62 -6.01
N ASP A 183 -16.17 3.31 -5.31
CA ASP A 183 -17.44 2.83 -5.88
C ASP A 183 -18.07 3.84 -6.84
N ALA A 184 -18.05 5.12 -6.48
CA ALA A 184 -18.55 6.20 -7.33
C ALA A 184 -17.72 6.40 -8.62
N LYS A 185 -16.42 6.05 -8.61
CA LYS A 185 -15.52 6.23 -9.76
C LYS A 185 -15.34 4.96 -10.59
N ASP A 186 -15.40 3.80 -9.94
CA ASP A 186 -15.16 2.47 -10.51
C ASP A 186 -15.82 1.39 -9.63
N SER A 187 -17.14 1.23 -9.80
CA SER A 187 -17.96 0.27 -9.06
C SER A 187 -17.50 -1.17 -9.26
N ALA A 188 -17.05 -1.53 -10.47
CA ALA A 188 -16.56 -2.88 -10.76
C ALA A 188 -15.29 -3.21 -9.97
N GLN A 189 -14.35 -2.26 -9.83
CA GLN A 189 -13.14 -2.48 -9.05
C GLN A 189 -13.40 -2.44 -7.54
N ALA A 190 -14.34 -1.61 -7.08
CA ALA A 190 -14.82 -1.61 -5.69
C ALA A 190 -15.45 -2.96 -5.32
N HIS A 191 -16.32 -3.48 -6.19
CA HIS A 191 -16.96 -4.79 -6.03
C HIS A 191 -15.94 -5.92 -5.96
N ALA A 192 -15.01 -5.97 -6.91
CA ALA A 192 -13.94 -6.94 -6.92
C ALA A 192 -13.08 -6.89 -5.65
N LEU A 193 -12.81 -5.68 -5.13
CA LEU A 193 -12.05 -5.49 -3.90
C LEU A 193 -12.82 -6.01 -2.67
N ARG A 194 -14.12 -5.71 -2.55
CA ARG A 194 -14.97 -6.25 -1.47
C ARG A 194 -15.02 -7.78 -1.51
N ASN A 195 -15.13 -8.37 -2.70
CA ASN A 195 -15.11 -9.82 -2.86
C ASN A 195 -13.78 -10.43 -2.43
N CYS A 196 -12.64 -9.82 -2.78
CA CYS A 196 -11.33 -10.29 -2.32
C CYS A 196 -11.17 -10.22 -0.80
N LEU A 197 -11.83 -9.24 -0.15
CA LEU A 197 -11.81 -9.03 1.29
C LEU A 197 -12.88 -9.83 2.06
N GLY A 198 -13.79 -10.52 1.36
CA GLY A 198 -14.94 -11.18 2.00
C GLY A 198 -15.94 -10.18 2.61
N TRP A 199 -15.99 -8.95 2.08
CA TRP A 199 -16.95 -7.90 2.49
C TRP A 199 -18.12 -7.76 1.50
N GLY A 200 -18.17 -8.62 0.48
CA GLY A 200 -19.32 -8.73 -0.42
C GLY A 200 -20.55 -9.28 0.31
N ASN A 201 -21.71 -9.10 -0.30
CA ASN A 201 -22.96 -9.63 0.24
C ASN A 201 -23.07 -11.15 0.00
N ASP A 202 -23.92 -11.84 0.78
CA ASP A 202 -24.07 -13.31 0.72
C ASP A 202 -24.57 -13.83 -0.64
N ASP A 203 -25.29 -13.00 -1.38
CA ASP A 203 -25.74 -13.28 -2.75
C ASP A 203 -24.60 -13.22 -3.79
N GLU A 204 -23.46 -12.62 -3.46
CA GLU A 204 -22.32 -12.44 -4.36
C GLU A 204 -21.24 -13.55 -4.21
N HIS A 205 -21.29 -14.32 -3.11
CA HIS A 205 -20.25 -15.28 -2.70
C HIS A 205 -20.27 -16.63 -3.42
N PHE A 206 -21.23 -16.90 -4.30
CA PHE A 206 -21.37 -18.20 -4.98
C PHE A 206 -20.36 -18.47 -6.11
N HIS A 207 -19.44 -17.53 -6.37
CA HIS A 207 -18.43 -17.69 -7.41
C HIS A 207 -17.16 -18.34 -6.86
N SER A 208 -16.84 -19.55 -7.31
CA SER A 208 -15.60 -20.29 -6.98
C SER A 208 -14.32 -19.44 -7.15
N ARG A 209 -14.34 -18.48 -8.08
CA ARG A 209 -13.27 -17.51 -8.29
C ARG A 209 -13.06 -16.57 -7.09
N SER A 210 -14.13 -16.09 -6.46
CA SER A 210 -14.05 -15.20 -5.29
C SER A 210 -13.42 -15.92 -4.10
N GLN A 211 -13.80 -17.18 -3.86
CA GLN A 211 -13.20 -18.01 -2.81
C GLN A 211 -11.70 -18.24 -3.04
N SER A 212 -11.29 -18.54 -4.27
CA SER A 212 -9.87 -18.69 -4.60
C SER A 212 -9.07 -17.42 -4.31
N LEU A 213 -9.62 -16.24 -4.61
CA LEU A 213 -8.99 -14.95 -4.32
C LEU A 213 -8.92 -14.67 -2.82
N GLN A 214 -10.00 -14.92 -2.09
CA GLN A 214 -10.03 -14.78 -0.62
C GLN A 214 -8.98 -15.70 0.04
N ASN A 215 -8.89 -16.96 -0.41
CA ASN A 215 -7.87 -17.90 0.09
C ASN A 215 -6.45 -17.41 -0.21
N GLN A 216 -6.22 -16.78 -1.37
CA GLN A 216 -4.93 -16.20 -1.71
C GLN A 216 -4.57 -15.02 -0.79
N VAL A 217 -5.55 -14.15 -0.49
CA VAL A 217 -5.38 -13.04 0.46
C VAL A 217 -5.07 -13.58 1.87
N LEU A 218 -5.87 -14.53 2.35
CA LEU A 218 -5.70 -15.16 3.65
C LEU A 218 -4.33 -15.83 3.79
N SER A 219 -3.90 -16.60 2.79
CA SER A 219 -2.58 -17.24 2.79
C SER A 219 -1.45 -16.21 2.83
N ALA A 220 -1.55 -15.12 2.07
CA ALA A 220 -0.55 -14.05 2.08
C ALA A 220 -0.44 -13.37 3.45
N VAL A 221 -1.57 -13.11 4.11
CA VAL A 221 -1.61 -12.51 5.45
C VAL A 221 -1.12 -13.48 6.52
N GLN A 222 -1.46 -14.77 6.43
CA GLN A 222 -0.94 -15.80 7.33
C GLN A 222 0.59 -15.91 7.24
N ASN A 223 1.14 -15.89 6.01
CA ASN A 223 2.58 -15.89 5.82
C ASN A 223 3.23 -14.67 6.48
N LEU A 224 2.61 -13.48 6.35
CA LEU A 224 3.08 -12.26 7.03
C LEU A 224 3.11 -12.42 8.56
N ARG A 225 2.04 -12.99 9.15
CA ARG A 225 1.97 -13.29 10.59
C ARG A 225 3.05 -14.27 11.04
N ASN A 226 3.27 -15.33 10.28
CA ASN A 226 4.30 -16.33 10.61
C ASN A 226 5.70 -15.70 10.65
N TYR A 227 6.00 -14.78 9.72
CA TYR A 227 7.26 -14.02 9.77
C TYR A 227 7.37 -13.11 11.00
N GLN A 228 6.26 -12.54 11.49
CA GLN A 228 6.27 -11.76 12.73
C GLN A 228 6.56 -12.65 13.95
N ILE A 229 5.91 -13.81 14.04
CA ILE A 229 6.06 -14.75 15.16
C ILE A 229 7.50 -15.27 15.24
N LEU A 230 8.08 -15.68 14.10
CA LEU A 230 9.46 -16.16 14.04
C LEU A 230 10.46 -15.08 14.47
N SER A 231 10.21 -13.82 14.09
CA SER A 231 11.03 -12.68 14.50
C SER A 231 10.99 -12.44 16.01
N ARG A 232 9.87 -12.77 16.68
CA ARG A 232 9.70 -12.64 18.14
C ARG A 232 10.30 -13.80 18.92
N HIS A 233 10.18 -15.04 18.42
CA HIS A 233 10.64 -16.24 19.15
C HIS A 233 12.16 -16.41 19.19
N GLY A 234 12.90 -15.83 18.22
CA GLY A 234 14.37 -15.79 18.28
C GLY A 234 14.95 -15.03 19.49
N ARG A 235 14.10 -14.43 20.35
CA ARG A 235 14.45 -13.70 21.57
C ARG A 235 14.42 -14.56 22.84
N ALA A 236 13.70 -15.69 22.83
CA ALA A 236 13.44 -16.49 24.04
C ALA A 236 14.47 -17.61 24.28
N MET A 237 15.49 -17.71 23.42
CA MET A 237 16.66 -18.59 23.57
C MET A 237 17.92 -17.76 23.71
#